data_AF-K5VVJ9-F1
#
_entry.id   AF-K5VVJ9-F1
#
_cell.length_a   1.000
_cell.length_b   1.000
_cell.length_c   1.000
_cell.angle_alpha   90.00
_cell.angle_beta   90.00
_cell.angle_gamma   90.00
#
_symmetry.space_group_name_H-M   'P 1'
#
loop_
_entity.id
_entity.type
_entity.pdbx_description
1 polymer ?
#
loop_
_entity_poly.entity_id
_entity_poly.type
_entity_poly.pdbx_seq_one_letter_code
_entity_poly.pdbx_strand_id
1 'polypeptide(L)' 'MRFENIRGTTNDSTIINLACSQAVGCSDLVLKNFNVRNPKGADEYICENAHHISGLKGDCH' A
#
# COMPACT_ATOMS: atom_id res chain seq x y z
N MET A 1 7.87 1.62 9.54
CA MET A 1 8.34 0.38 8.85
C MET A 1 8.69 0.71 7.40
N ARG A 2 9.60 -0.02 6.74
CA ARG A 2 10.04 0.33 5.37
C ARG A 2 9.97 -0.87 4.41
N PHE A 3 9.35 -0.65 3.26
CA PHE A 3 9.25 -1.60 2.15
C PHE A 3 9.99 -1.02 0.95
N GLU A 4 10.93 -1.77 0.37
CA GLU A 4 11.79 -1.23 -0.68
C GLU A 4 11.85 -2.15 -1.91
N ASN A 5 11.87 -1.53 -3.09
CA ASN A 5 12.13 -2.18 -4.38
C ASN A 5 11.15 -3.31 -4.75
N ILE A 6 9.90 -3.20 -4.30
CA ILE A 6 8.84 -4.13 -4.67
C ILE A 6 8.29 -3.74 -6.05
N ARG A 7 8.38 -4.65 -7.01
CA ARG A 7 7.96 -4.45 -8.39
C ARG A 7 7.26 -5.69 -8.92
N GLY A 8 6.26 -5.50 -9.78
CA GLY A 8 5.58 -6.62 -10.41
C GLY A 8 4.20 -6.26 -10.92
N THR A 9 3.40 -7.30 -11.17
CA THR A 9 2.01 -7.19 -11.57
C THR A 9 1.16 -8.11 -10.73
N THR A 10 -0.06 -7.69 -10.43
CA THR A 10 -1.06 -8.53 -9.75
C THR A 10 -2.27 -8.74 -10.63
N ASN A 11 -3.02 -9.81 -10.36
CA ASN A 11 -4.33 -10.06 -10.98
C ASN A 11 -5.48 -9.46 -10.18
N ASP A 12 -5.20 -8.96 -8.97
CA ASP A 12 -6.16 -8.32 -8.07
C ASP A 12 -6.17 -6.79 -8.27
N SER A 13 -7.31 -6.11 -8.05
CA SER A 13 -7.35 -4.64 -8.02
C SER A 13 -6.62 -4.10 -6.80
N THR A 14 -6.72 -4.79 -5.67
CA THR A 14 -6.06 -4.39 -4.43
C THR A 14 -4.57 -4.69 -4.52
N ILE A 15 -3.76 -3.66 -4.75
CA ILE A 15 -2.30 -3.80 -4.86
C ILE A 15 -1.58 -3.57 -3.53
N ILE A 16 -2.22 -2.86 -2.60
CA ILE A 16 -1.77 -2.66 -1.22
C ILE A 16 -2.95 -2.90 -0.29
N ASN A 17 -2.75 -3.73 0.73
CA ASN A 17 -3.67 -3.90 1.84
C ASN A 17 -2.89 -3.82 3.16
N LEU A 18 -2.99 -2.68 3.83
CA LEU A 18 -2.37 -2.39 5.13
C LEU A 18 -3.46 -2.35 6.20
N ALA A 19 -3.87 -3.54 6.66
CA ALA A 19 -4.84 -3.67 7.74
C ALA A 19 -4.12 -3.75 9.10
N CYS A 20 -4.15 -2.65 9.86
CA CYS A 20 -3.53 -2.54 11.17
C CYS A 20 -4.58 -2.61 12.30
N SER A 21 -4.10 -2.96 13.50
CA SER A 21 -4.97 -3.12 14.67
C SER A 21 -5.63 -1.80 15.04
N GLN A 22 -6.93 -1.84 15.37
CA GLN A 22 -7.64 -0.68 15.91
C GLN A 22 -7.11 -0.25 17.27
N ALA A 23 -6.63 -1.19 18.09
CA ALA A 23 -6.11 -0.90 19.42
C ALA A 23 -4.70 -0.29 19.36
N VAL A 24 -3.89 -0.69 18.38
CA VAL A 24 -2.53 -0.21 18.16
C VAL A 24 -2.31 -0.06 16.66
N GLY A 25 -2.65 1.10 16.13
CA GLY A 25 -2.46 1.44 14.72
C GLY A 25 -0.98 1.39 14.33
N CYS A 26 -0.72 1.23 13.04
CA CYS A 26 0.63 1.31 12.49
C CYS A 26 0.90 2.73 11.99
N SER A 27 2.15 3.18 12.10
CA SER A 27 2.56 4.52 11.69
C SER A 27 3.91 4.51 10.97
N ASP A 28 4.19 5.60 10.26
CA ASP A 28 5.45 5.89 9.59
C ASP A 28 5.87 4.75 8.63
N LEU A 29 4.94 4.39 7.76
CA LEU A 29 5.13 3.38 6.71
C LEU A 29 5.73 4.04 5.47
N VAL A 30 6.87 3.53 5.01
CA VAL A 30 7.58 4.09 3.86
C VAL A 30 7.70 3.05 2.77
N LEU A 31 7.09 3.31 1.61
CA LEU A 31 7.24 2.51 0.40
C LEU A 31 8.21 3.19 -0.56
N LYS A 32 9.44 2.66 -0.66
CA LYS A 32 10.46 3.20 -1.57
C LYS A 32 10.56 2.34 -2.81
N ASN A 33 10.55 2.97 -3.98
CA ASN A 33 10.65 2.29 -5.27
C ASN A 33 9.58 1.20 -5.49
N PHE A 34 8.37 1.44 -4.96
CA PHE A 34 7.22 0.55 -5.13
C PHE A 34 6.59 0.75 -6.52
N ASN A 35 6.44 -0.35 -7.27
CA ASN A 35 5.82 -0.35 -8.58
C ASN A 35 5.17 -1.70 -8.88
N VAL A 36 4.09 -1.99 -8.15
CA VAL A 36 3.15 -3.05 -8.51
C VAL A 36 1.99 -2.41 -9.27
N ARG A 37 1.49 -3.09 -10.30
CA ARG A 37 0.35 -2.61 -11.11
C ARG A 37 -0.61 -3.74 -11.43
N ASN A 38 -1.89 -3.42 -11.52
CA ASN A 38 -2.87 -4.30 -12.16
C ASN A 38 -2.94 -3.97 -13.66
N PRO A 39 -2.56 -4.89 -14.57
CA PRO A 39 -2.60 -4.63 -16.01
C PRO A 39 -4.02 -4.61 -16.60
N LYS A 40 -5.04 -5.01 -15.82
CA LYS A 40 -6.42 -5.16 -16.26
C LYS A 40 -7.38 -4.14 -15.63
N GLY A 41 -6.92 -3.28 -14.72
CA GLY A 41 -7.79 -2.42 -13.93
C GLY A 41 -7.05 -1.28 -13.24
N ALA A 42 -7.76 -0.56 -12.36
CA ALA A 42 -7.18 0.47 -11.51
C ALA A 42 -6.43 -0.16 -10.33
N ASP A 43 -5.36 0.51 -9.91
CA ASP A 43 -4.60 0.16 -8.72
C ASP A 43 -5.34 0.68 -7.48
N GLU A 44 -5.72 -0.22 -6.58
CA GLU A 44 -6.42 0.09 -5.33
C GLU A 44 -5.49 -0.10 -4.11
N TYR A 45 -5.62 0.81 -3.15
CA TYR A 45 -4.81 0.86 -1.93
C TYR A 45 -5.74 0.96 -0.72
N ILE A 46 -5.69 -0.06 0.15
CA ILE A 46 -6.50 -0.14 1.38
C ILE A 46 -5.57 0.06 2.58
N CYS A 47 -5.95 0.95 3.50
CA CYS A 47 -5.20 1.31 4.69
C CYS A 47 -6.11 1.47 5.91
N GLU A 48 -6.25 0.42 6.69
CA GLU A 48 -7.05 0.44 7.91
C GLU A 48 -6.16 0.70 9.13
N ASN A 49 -6.44 1.75 9.90
CA ASN A 49 -5.67 2.14 11.10
C ASN A 49 -4.16 2.32 10.84
N ALA A 50 -3.83 2.75 9.62
CA ALA A 50 -2.46 3.03 9.18
C ALA A 50 -2.29 4.53 8.97
N HIS A 51 -1.26 5.10 9.58
CA HIS A 51 -1.02 6.55 9.59
C HIS A 51 0.37 6.90 9.03
N HIS A 52 0.52 8.11 8.50
CA HIS A 52 1.78 8.62 7.94
C HIS A 52 2.44 7.68 6.91
N ILE A 53 1.65 7.22 5.94
CA ILE A 53 2.14 6.41 4.84
C ILE A 53 2.75 7.31 3.77
N SER A 54 3.90 6.94 3.24
CA SER A 54 4.58 7.68 2.17
C SER A 54 5.05 6.75 1.05
N GLY A 55 5.08 7.29 -0.17
CA GLY A 55 5.56 6.58 -1.36
C GLY A 55 4.51 5.75 -2.11
N LEU A 56 3.23 5.85 -1.73
CA LEU A 56 2.12 5.40 -2.56
C LEU A 56 1.90 6.35 -3.73
N LYS A 57 1.41 5.81 -4.85
CA LYS A 57 1.09 6.58 -6.07
C LYS A 57 -0.38 7.00 -6.16
N GLY A 58 -1.21 6.51 -5.24
CA GLY A 58 -2.63 6.83 -5.14
C GLY A 58 -3.04 7.04 -3.69
N ASP A 59 -4.29 7.46 -3.51
CA ASP A 59 -4.89 7.62 -2.19
C ASP A 59 -5.07 6.26 -1.53
N CYS A 60 -4.97 6.23 -0.21
CA CYS A 60 -5.30 5.05 0.57
C CYS A 60 -6.66 5.21 1.23
N HIS A 61 -7.51 4.20 1.05
CA HIS A 61 -8.89 4.17 1.54
C HIS A 61 -9.03 3.33 2.81
#